data_AF-A0A8J8ES36-F1
#
_entry.id   AF-A0A8J8ES36-F1
#
_cell.length_a   1.000
_cell.length_b   1.000
_cell.length_c   1.000
_cell.angle_alpha   90.00
_cell.angle_beta   90.00
_cell.angle_gamma   90.00
#
_symmetry.space_group_name_H-M   'P 1'
#
loop_
_entity.id
_entity.type
_entity.pdbx_description
1 polymer ?
#
loop_
_entity_poly.entity_id
_entity_poly.type
_entity_poly.pdbx_seq_one_letter_code
_entity_poly.pdbx_strand_id
1 'polypeptide(L)'
;MSRPRKMTIFFTILLIVGSLISLGSVAATYGSVITRDAADEAIAILNSEFHGSLISAQFTGVEEQILIAKKPILGFPIEGDSYVILSSGDARYVVTGNETYDVESVGGVSIAGGQPATGQDIYDVAKLTITLRVPYGAKVLSFKWRMVTDDYPDYNDFFYAYVVFPDGTKKIAATLPNGTIPYITAIDPYLTPINGEDGVVLEDMSPIYTASVDVSQYQGEQITLVLEVGDADDDIVDTAVLIDDLKFDVPVTFIYTRMMAIMRIWTMYFLNFHDEFDEVYANATALGVDNETLALAMEMHQNATQMMLDAWHTDNLNDIKLRAWGWIPTFPKMHLVRKAYLVERDAVHMLQEAIKSIQGS
;
A
#
# COMPACT_ATOMS: atom_id res chain seq x y z
N MET A 1 14.98 -75.87 -60.38
CA MET A 1 13.84 -76.18 -61.28
C MET A 1 12.54 -75.84 -60.55
N SER A 2 11.41 -75.69 -61.26
CA SER A 2 10.05 -75.41 -60.73
C SER A 2 9.78 -74.10 -59.95
N ARG A 3 9.07 -73.20 -60.63
CA ARG A 3 8.07 -72.23 -60.14
C ARG A 3 6.78 -72.98 -59.66
N PRO A 4 5.59 -72.34 -59.46
CA PRO A 4 5.20 -71.25 -58.53
C PRO A 4 3.77 -71.45 -57.90
N ARG A 5 3.21 -70.40 -57.27
CA ARG A 5 1.77 -70.20 -56.88
C ARG A 5 1.30 -71.15 -55.76
N LYS A 6 0.26 -70.89 -54.95
CA LYS A 6 -1.00 -70.09 -55.00
C LYS A 6 -1.18 -69.35 -53.63
N MET A 7 -2.18 -68.51 -53.25
CA MET A 7 -3.28 -67.63 -53.78
C MET A 7 -3.87 -66.89 -52.51
N THR A 8 -4.71 -65.84 -52.49
CA THR A 8 -5.43 -65.03 -53.50
C THR A 8 -5.87 -63.65 -52.92
N ILE A 9 -5.93 -62.61 -53.76
CA ILE A 9 -6.91 -61.47 -53.88
C ILE A 9 -7.76 -61.13 -52.61
N PHE A 10 -7.76 -59.90 -52.07
CA PHE A 10 -8.54 -58.77 -52.65
C PHE A 10 -7.99 -57.34 -52.47
N PHE A 11 -8.39 -56.47 -53.41
CA PHE A 11 -8.25 -55.02 -53.39
C PHE A 11 -9.14 -54.36 -52.31
N THR A 12 -8.73 -53.20 -51.82
CA THR A 12 -9.53 -51.95 -51.86
C THR A 12 -8.60 -50.74 -51.79
N ILE A 13 -8.82 -49.76 -52.65
CA ILE A 13 -8.20 -48.42 -52.55
C ILE A 13 -9.25 -47.52 -51.89
N LEU A 14 -8.87 -46.80 -50.84
CA LEU A 14 -9.63 -45.63 -50.38
C LEU A 14 -8.71 -44.42 -50.33
N LEU A 15 -9.12 -43.37 -51.02
CA LEU A 15 -8.31 -42.18 -51.30
C LEU A 15 -8.84 -41.04 -50.44
N ILE A 16 -8.20 -40.79 -49.29
CA ILE A 16 -8.57 -39.71 -48.38
C ILE A 16 -7.66 -38.51 -48.66
N VAL A 17 -8.20 -37.52 -49.39
CA VAL A 17 -7.59 -36.19 -49.51
C VAL A 17 -7.88 -35.41 -48.23
N GLY A 18 -7.06 -35.65 -47.19
CA GLY A 18 -7.11 -34.88 -45.95
C GLY A 18 -6.50 -33.50 -46.19
N SER A 19 -7.31 -32.44 -46.15
CA SER A 19 -6.80 -31.07 -46.22
C SER A 19 -5.97 -30.76 -44.97
N LEU A 20 -4.68 -30.50 -45.16
CA LEU A 20 -3.81 -29.86 -44.17
C LEU A 20 -4.29 -28.43 -43.92
N ILE A 21 -5.31 -28.29 -43.08
CA ILE A 21 -5.58 -27.04 -42.38
C ILE A 21 -4.35 -26.79 -41.53
N SER A 22 -3.61 -25.73 -41.86
CA SER A 22 -2.60 -25.19 -40.96
C SER A 22 -3.32 -24.77 -39.68
N LEU A 23 -3.25 -25.61 -38.64
CA LEU A 23 -3.50 -25.19 -37.28
C LEU A 23 -2.48 -24.09 -37.00
N GLY A 24 -2.92 -22.84 -37.14
CA GLY A 24 -2.09 -21.67 -36.83
C GLY A 24 -1.56 -21.86 -35.42
N SER A 25 -0.25 -21.69 -35.26
CA SER A 25 0.39 -21.81 -33.95
C SER A 25 -0.26 -20.80 -33.02
N VAL A 26 -1.15 -21.28 -32.14
CA VAL A 26 -1.55 -20.56 -30.95
C VAL A 26 -0.29 -20.50 -30.11
N ALA A 27 0.50 -19.46 -30.34
CA ALA A 27 1.48 -19.02 -29.37
C ALA A 27 0.66 -18.79 -28.09
N ALA A 28 0.85 -19.66 -27.10
CA ALA A 28 0.38 -19.36 -25.77
C ALA A 28 1.03 -18.02 -25.42
N THR A 29 0.20 -16.99 -25.23
CA THR A 29 0.66 -15.76 -24.60
C THR A 29 1.06 -16.18 -23.19
N TYR A 30 2.33 -16.51 -23.00
CA TYR A 30 2.92 -16.60 -21.68
C TYR A 30 2.50 -15.32 -20.97
N GLY A 31 1.80 -15.48 -19.83
CA GLY A 31 1.46 -14.34 -18.99
C GLY A 31 2.74 -13.56 -18.76
N SER A 32 2.65 -12.22 -18.83
CA SER A 32 3.77 -11.36 -18.47
C SER A 32 4.36 -11.88 -17.17
N VAL A 33 5.66 -12.16 -17.15
CA VAL A 33 6.37 -12.52 -15.92
C VAL A 33 6.04 -11.41 -14.92
N ILE A 34 5.24 -11.75 -13.91
CA ILE A 34 4.92 -10.82 -12.84
C ILE A 34 6.24 -10.67 -12.09
N THR A 35 6.96 -9.61 -12.45
CA THR A 35 8.17 -9.23 -11.74
C THR A 35 7.68 -8.77 -10.38
N ARG A 36 8.04 -9.53 -9.35
CA ARG A 36 7.68 -9.25 -7.98
C ARG A 36 8.11 -7.83 -7.61
N ASP A 37 7.21 -7.08 -7.00
CA ASP A 37 7.43 -5.71 -6.56
C ASP A 37 7.09 -5.61 -5.08
N ALA A 38 8.09 -5.39 -4.22
CA ALA A 38 7.93 -5.30 -2.78
C ALA A 38 6.90 -4.25 -2.32
N ALA A 39 6.50 -3.32 -3.19
CA ALA A 39 5.37 -2.43 -2.95
C ALA A 39 4.04 -3.19 -2.81
N ASP A 40 3.82 -4.29 -3.55
CA ASP A 40 2.62 -5.12 -3.43
C ASP A 40 2.59 -5.87 -2.09
N GLU A 41 3.69 -6.44 -1.60
CA GLU A 41 3.75 -7.00 -0.24
C GLU A 41 3.49 -5.94 0.83
N ALA A 42 4.06 -4.74 0.68
CA ALA A 42 3.81 -3.65 1.61
C ALA A 42 2.33 -3.21 1.59
N ILE A 43 1.71 -3.14 0.40
CA ILE A 43 0.28 -2.82 0.22
C ILE A 43 -0.63 -3.92 0.76
N ALA A 44 -0.21 -5.19 0.69
CA ALA A 44 -0.97 -6.35 1.13
C ALA A 44 -1.16 -6.45 2.65
N ILE A 45 -0.31 -5.78 3.44
CA ILE A 45 -0.43 -5.66 4.91
C ILE A 45 -0.81 -4.26 5.39
N LEU A 46 -0.56 -3.22 4.58
CA LEU A 46 -0.85 -1.83 4.91
C LEU A 46 -2.35 -1.56 4.75
N ASN A 47 -3.00 -1.11 5.83
CA ASN A 47 -4.41 -0.71 5.81
C ASN A 47 -4.68 0.32 4.69
N SER A 48 -5.79 0.14 3.96
CA SER A 48 -6.11 0.92 2.77
C SER A 48 -6.28 2.43 2.99
N GLU A 49 -6.64 2.89 4.19
CA GLU A 49 -6.67 4.33 4.51
C GLU A 49 -5.25 4.94 4.51
N PHE A 50 -4.22 4.11 4.66
CA PHE A 50 -2.82 4.51 4.73
C PHE A 50 -1.98 4.10 3.52
N HIS A 51 -2.56 3.54 2.45
CA HIS A 51 -1.80 3.25 1.20
C HIS A 51 -1.05 4.48 0.66
N GLY A 52 -1.65 5.67 0.76
CA GLY A 52 -1.00 6.96 0.41
C GLY A 52 0.14 7.40 1.33
N SER A 53 0.50 6.61 2.35
CA SER A 53 1.69 6.82 3.17
C SER A 53 2.91 6.05 2.66
N LEU A 54 2.74 5.02 1.83
CA LEU A 54 3.86 4.25 1.26
C LEU A 54 4.69 5.15 0.33
N ILE A 55 6.00 5.18 0.57
CA ILE A 55 6.97 5.91 -0.28
C ILE A 55 7.77 4.93 -1.15
N SER A 56 8.21 3.82 -0.54
CA SER A 56 8.90 2.73 -1.23
C SER A 56 8.91 1.49 -0.34
N ALA A 57 8.99 0.32 -0.96
CA ALA A 57 9.38 -0.91 -0.28
C ALA A 57 10.53 -1.58 -1.02
N GLN A 58 11.29 -2.41 -0.31
CA GLN A 58 12.37 -3.22 -0.85
C GLN A 58 12.40 -4.54 -0.09
N PHE A 59 12.63 -5.63 -0.81
CA PHE A 59 12.97 -6.92 -0.21
C PHE A 59 14.47 -7.24 -0.33
N THR A 60 14.96 -8.12 0.53
CA THR A 60 16.27 -8.78 0.41
C THR A 60 16.14 -10.20 0.95
N GLY A 61 16.62 -11.19 0.20
CA GLY A 61 16.37 -12.62 0.39
C GLY A 61 16.19 -13.31 -0.97
N VAL A 62 15.69 -14.55 -0.95
CA VAL A 62 15.28 -15.35 -2.12
C VAL A 62 13.76 -15.16 -2.38
N GLU A 63 13.28 -15.42 -3.61
CA GLU A 63 11.88 -15.15 -3.99
C GLU A 63 10.88 -16.04 -3.23
N GLU A 64 11.24 -17.29 -2.96
CA GLU A 64 10.51 -18.28 -2.18
C GLU A 64 10.22 -17.87 -0.72
N GLN A 65 11.06 -17.01 -0.13
CA GLN A 65 11.04 -16.65 1.29
C GLN A 65 9.89 -15.73 1.71
N ILE A 66 8.97 -15.43 0.81
CA ILE A 66 7.90 -14.47 1.05
C ILE A 66 6.68 -14.72 0.16
N LEU A 67 5.49 -14.56 0.74
CA LEU A 67 4.24 -14.83 0.03
C LEU A 67 3.13 -13.88 0.46
N ILE A 68 2.49 -13.23 -0.53
CA ILE A 68 1.18 -12.60 -0.35
C ILE A 68 0.13 -13.72 -0.35
N ALA A 69 -0.36 -14.07 0.84
CA ALA A 69 -1.33 -15.14 1.00
C ALA A 69 -2.75 -14.60 1.14
N LYS A 70 -3.72 -15.29 0.49
CA LYS A 70 -5.16 -15.02 0.59
C LYS A 70 -5.97 -16.21 1.11
N LYS A 71 -5.34 -17.38 1.31
CA LYS A 71 -5.92 -18.55 2.01
C LYS A 71 -5.98 -18.20 3.50
N PRO A 72 -7.16 -18.19 4.15
CA PRO A 72 -7.20 -18.00 5.60
C PRO A 72 -6.63 -19.23 6.32
N ILE A 73 -5.70 -18.99 7.24
CA ILE A 73 -5.09 -19.98 8.15
C ILE A 73 -4.65 -19.26 9.43
N LEU A 74 -4.56 -19.97 10.55
CA LEU A 74 -3.96 -19.48 11.80
C LEU A 74 -4.46 -18.09 12.26
N GLY A 75 -5.70 -17.72 11.93
CA GLY A 75 -6.30 -16.44 12.29
C GLY A 75 -5.94 -15.24 11.40
N PHE A 76 -5.30 -15.46 10.25
CA PHE A 76 -5.03 -14.45 9.21
C PHE A 76 -5.89 -14.69 7.95
N PRO A 77 -6.20 -13.67 7.13
CA PRO A 77 -5.98 -12.24 7.40
C PRO A 77 -6.84 -11.72 8.56
N ILE A 78 -6.35 -10.64 9.18
CA ILE A 78 -6.96 -9.90 10.28
C ILE A 78 -7.65 -8.64 9.75
N GLU A 79 -7.08 -8.01 8.71
CA GLU A 79 -7.70 -6.91 7.97
C GLU A 79 -7.56 -7.14 6.44
N GLY A 80 -8.50 -6.62 5.63
CA GLY A 80 -8.45 -6.81 4.17
C GLY A 80 -8.77 -8.23 3.69
N ASP A 81 -8.15 -8.63 2.57
CA ASP A 81 -8.30 -9.95 1.93
C ASP A 81 -6.95 -10.66 1.67
N SER A 82 -5.86 -10.18 2.27
CA SER A 82 -4.50 -10.71 2.15
C SER A 82 -3.68 -10.45 3.40
N TYR A 83 -2.58 -11.17 3.54
CA TYR A 83 -1.52 -10.93 4.52
C TYR A 83 -0.18 -11.36 3.89
N VAL A 84 0.93 -11.01 4.52
CA VAL A 84 2.27 -11.46 4.09
C VAL A 84 2.79 -12.53 5.03
N ILE A 85 3.32 -13.60 4.46
CA ILE A 85 4.20 -14.56 5.13
C ILE A 85 5.63 -14.18 4.76
N LEU A 86 6.52 -14.08 5.74
CA LEU A 86 7.96 -13.94 5.58
C LEU A 86 8.61 -15.15 6.26
N SER A 87 9.50 -15.87 5.59
CA SER A 87 10.04 -17.17 6.01
C SER A 87 11.55 -17.20 5.81
N SER A 88 12.27 -18.01 6.60
CA SER A 88 13.66 -18.35 6.27
C SER A 88 13.71 -19.36 5.11
N GLY A 89 13.00 -20.49 5.21
CA GLY A 89 12.72 -21.36 4.07
C GLY A 89 11.60 -20.86 3.15
N ASP A 90 10.89 -21.79 2.50
CA ASP A 90 9.85 -21.48 1.51
C ASP A 90 8.51 -21.11 2.18
N ALA A 91 8.11 -19.84 2.05
CA ALA A 91 6.86 -19.29 2.59
C ALA A 91 5.60 -19.96 2.03
N ARG A 92 5.71 -20.76 0.95
CA ARG A 92 4.61 -21.59 0.43
C ARG A 92 4.26 -22.73 1.39
N TYR A 93 5.21 -23.29 2.13
CA TYR A 93 4.96 -24.42 3.06
C TYR A 93 4.02 -24.06 4.22
N VAL A 94 3.99 -22.78 4.62
CA VAL A 94 3.04 -22.26 5.59
C VAL A 94 1.58 -22.39 5.10
N VAL A 95 1.31 -22.43 3.78
CA VAL A 95 -0.05 -22.53 3.22
C VAL A 95 -0.37 -23.83 2.47
N THR A 96 0.62 -24.60 2.03
CA THR A 96 0.43 -25.86 1.28
C THR A 96 0.37 -27.07 2.20
N GLY A 97 -0.77 -27.77 2.23
CA GLY A 97 -0.93 -28.95 3.08
C GLY A 97 -0.14 -30.17 2.59
N ASN A 98 1.03 -30.42 3.20
CA ASN A 98 1.64 -31.74 3.43
C ASN A 98 1.58 -32.77 2.27
N GLU A 99 2.25 -32.49 1.16
CA GLU A 99 2.62 -33.53 0.16
C GLU A 99 4.11 -33.51 -0.25
N THR A 100 4.83 -32.39 -0.08
CA THR A 100 6.30 -32.27 -0.28
C THR A 100 6.84 -31.07 0.52
N TYR A 101 6.96 -31.23 1.84
CA TYR A 101 7.88 -30.41 2.63
C TYR A 101 9.25 -31.06 2.51
N ASP A 102 10.21 -30.36 1.90
CA ASP A 102 11.62 -30.73 1.93
C ASP A 102 12.33 -29.68 2.79
N VAL A 103 13.04 -30.18 3.79
CA VAL A 103 13.72 -29.37 4.82
C VAL A 103 15.12 -29.06 4.29
N GLU A 104 15.21 -28.08 3.40
CA GLU A 104 16.41 -27.69 2.65
C GLU A 104 16.60 -26.16 2.63
N SER A 105 17.82 -25.68 2.92
CA SER A 105 18.21 -24.27 2.71
C SER A 105 17.79 -23.78 1.31
N VAL A 106 17.17 -22.60 1.28
CA VAL A 106 16.82 -21.90 0.04
C VAL A 106 18.00 -21.14 -0.57
N GLY A 107 19.18 -21.18 0.07
CA GLY A 107 20.41 -20.54 -0.40
C GLY A 107 20.36 -19.01 -0.28
N GLY A 108 19.82 -18.52 0.82
CA GLY A 108 19.57 -17.11 1.09
C GLY A 108 20.77 -16.32 1.62
N VAL A 109 20.49 -15.30 2.42
CA VAL A 109 21.50 -14.31 2.85
C VAL A 109 22.07 -14.68 4.22
N SER A 110 23.30 -15.18 4.27
CA SER A 110 24.02 -15.43 5.53
C SER A 110 24.69 -14.16 6.07
N ILE A 111 24.64 -13.94 7.39
CA ILE A 111 25.26 -12.80 8.08
C ILE A 111 25.96 -13.26 9.36
N ALA A 112 27.30 -13.15 9.38
CA ALA A 112 28.09 -13.48 10.57
C ALA A 112 27.82 -12.50 11.73
N GLY A 113 27.55 -13.04 12.92
CA GLY A 113 27.16 -12.30 14.13
C GLY A 113 25.85 -11.51 14.00
N GLY A 114 24.94 -11.92 13.10
CA GLY A 114 23.73 -11.17 12.77
C GLY A 114 22.57 -11.33 13.75
N GLN A 115 22.52 -12.40 14.57
CA GLN A 115 21.38 -12.70 15.44
C GLN A 115 21.21 -11.56 16.48
N PRO A 116 20.06 -10.85 16.51
CA PRO A 116 19.96 -9.55 17.18
C PRO A 116 19.84 -9.62 18.72
N ALA A 117 19.73 -10.82 19.30
CA ALA A 117 19.70 -11.06 20.74
C ALA A 117 20.89 -11.89 21.25
N THR A 118 21.34 -12.91 20.50
CA THR A 118 22.42 -13.83 20.90
C THR A 118 23.78 -13.49 20.28
N GLY A 119 23.80 -12.82 19.12
CA GLY A 119 25.02 -12.55 18.35
C GLY A 119 25.59 -13.78 17.61
N GLN A 120 24.77 -14.82 17.38
CA GLN A 120 25.11 -15.94 16.51
C GLN A 120 25.22 -15.54 15.04
N ASP A 121 25.87 -16.37 14.24
CA ASP A 121 25.79 -16.32 12.78
C ASP A 121 24.37 -16.73 12.37
N ILE A 122 23.82 -16.05 11.35
CA ILE A 122 22.45 -16.29 10.86
C ILE A 122 22.43 -16.60 9.38
N TYR A 123 21.47 -17.41 8.97
CA TYR A 123 21.32 -17.95 7.63
C TYR A 123 19.96 -17.58 7.04
N ASP A 124 19.83 -17.77 5.72
CA ASP A 124 18.63 -17.58 4.91
C ASP A 124 17.77 -16.35 5.30
N VAL A 125 18.45 -15.21 5.52
CA VAL A 125 17.80 -14.00 6.04
C VAL A 125 16.88 -13.36 4.99
N ALA A 126 15.58 -13.41 5.25
CA ALA A 126 14.54 -12.76 4.48
C ALA A 126 14.10 -11.44 5.15
N LYS A 127 13.96 -10.38 4.35
CA LYS A 127 13.87 -9.01 4.87
C LYS A 127 12.99 -8.10 4.03
N LEU A 128 11.86 -7.67 4.59
CA LEU A 128 10.98 -6.66 3.99
C LEU A 128 11.22 -5.30 4.65
N THR A 129 11.67 -4.33 3.85
CA THR A 129 11.98 -2.95 4.27
C THR A 129 10.95 -2.00 3.66
N ILE A 130 10.15 -1.32 4.50
CA ILE A 130 9.02 -0.48 4.08
C ILE A 130 9.25 0.95 4.57
N THR A 131 9.36 1.92 3.65
CA THR A 131 9.45 3.34 3.99
C THR A 131 8.08 4.00 3.89
N LEU A 132 7.60 4.50 5.02
CA LEU A 132 6.31 5.13 5.20
C LEU A 132 6.48 6.61 5.57
N ARG A 133 5.59 7.48 5.07
CA ARG A 133 5.44 8.85 5.58
C ARG A 133 4.42 8.86 6.72
N VAL A 134 4.85 9.20 7.93
CA VAL A 134 3.98 9.26 9.10
C VAL A 134 2.85 10.28 8.85
N PRO A 135 1.56 9.87 8.89
CA PRO A 135 0.46 10.81 8.74
C PRO A 135 0.45 11.83 9.87
N TYR A 136 0.11 13.08 9.57
CA TYR A 136 -0.17 14.06 10.61
C TYR A 136 -1.37 13.60 11.46
N GLY A 137 -1.24 13.71 12.78
CA GLY A 137 -2.20 13.19 13.76
C GLY A 137 -1.86 11.79 14.29
N ALA A 138 -1.00 11.02 13.61
CA ALA A 138 -0.53 9.72 14.11
C ALA A 138 0.33 9.88 15.37
N LYS A 139 0.23 8.88 16.25
CA LYS A 139 1.06 8.70 17.45
C LYS A 139 1.71 7.33 17.50
N VAL A 140 1.08 6.30 16.96
CA VAL A 140 1.53 4.91 16.95
C VAL A 140 1.49 4.37 15.53
N LEU A 141 2.58 3.72 15.10
CA LEU A 141 2.57 2.73 14.02
C LEU A 141 2.41 1.35 14.67
N SER A 142 1.45 0.55 14.22
CA SER A 142 1.19 -0.80 14.73
C SER A 142 1.01 -1.79 13.58
N PHE A 143 1.32 -3.06 13.84
CA PHE A 143 0.97 -4.19 12.97
C PHE A 143 0.73 -5.45 13.82
N LYS A 144 0.07 -6.45 13.25
CA LYS A 144 -0.16 -7.76 13.84
C LYS A 144 0.85 -8.76 13.31
N TRP A 145 1.28 -9.68 14.17
CA TRP A 145 2.19 -10.74 13.74
C TRP A 145 2.00 -12.02 14.55
N ARG A 146 2.37 -13.16 13.96
CA ARG A 146 2.42 -14.49 14.57
C ARG A 146 3.62 -15.24 14.01
N MET A 147 4.44 -15.79 14.89
CA MET A 147 5.56 -16.65 14.52
C MET A 147 5.07 -18.11 14.44
N VAL A 148 5.59 -18.86 13.49
CA VAL A 148 5.36 -20.29 13.26
C VAL A 148 6.69 -20.95 12.93
N THR A 149 6.91 -22.18 13.36
CA THR A 149 8.24 -22.79 13.31
C THR A 149 8.18 -24.31 13.39
N ASP A 150 9.16 -24.98 12.81
CA ASP A 150 9.46 -26.40 13.02
C ASP A 150 10.66 -26.61 13.98
N ASP A 151 11.19 -25.51 14.54
CA ASP A 151 12.43 -25.49 15.30
C ASP A 151 12.25 -25.74 16.82
N TYR A 152 13.28 -26.32 17.43
CA TYR A 152 13.38 -26.66 18.84
C TYR A 152 14.42 -25.76 19.56
N PRO A 153 14.25 -25.47 20.88
CA PRO A 153 15.04 -24.44 21.59
C PRO A 153 16.58 -24.57 21.67
N ASP A 154 17.20 -25.60 21.09
CA ASP A 154 18.64 -25.67 20.92
C ASP A 154 19.13 -24.69 19.81
N TYR A 155 18.30 -24.41 18.81
CA TYR A 155 18.52 -23.37 17.80
C TYR A 155 17.69 -22.10 18.14
N ASN A 156 17.93 -21.01 17.40
CA ASN A 156 17.57 -19.66 17.87
C ASN A 156 17.09 -18.71 16.75
N ASP A 157 16.34 -19.25 15.79
CA ASP A 157 15.68 -18.48 14.73
C ASP A 157 14.86 -17.32 15.31
N PHE A 158 14.72 -16.24 14.55
CA PHE A 158 14.24 -14.98 15.10
C PHE A 158 13.28 -14.24 14.19
N PHE A 159 12.35 -13.49 14.78
CA PHE A 159 11.61 -12.45 14.06
C PHE A 159 11.97 -11.09 14.64
N TYR A 160 12.74 -10.30 13.88
CA TYR A 160 13.19 -8.98 14.29
C TYR A 160 12.52 -7.89 13.47
N ALA A 161 11.58 -7.18 14.11
CA ALA A 161 10.99 -5.99 13.53
C ALA A 161 11.42 -4.73 14.29
N TYR A 162 11.82 -3.70 13.56
CA TYR A 162 12.22 -2.40 14.10
C TYR A 162 11.90 -1.24 13.15
N VAL A 163 11.72 -0.05 13.71
CA VAL A 163 11.58 1.20 12.94
C VAL A 163 12.88 1.99 13.03
N VAL A 164 13.35 2.49 11.89
CA VAL A 164 14.42 3.48 11.76
C VAL A 164 13.79 4.86 11.58
N PHE A 165 14.23 5.83 12.38
CA PHE A 165 13.79 7.22 12.35
C PHE A 165 14.75 8.14 11.57
N PRO A 166 14.33 9.37 11.18
CA PRO A 166 15.15 10.33 10.41
C PRO A 166 16.50 10.71 11.02
N ASP A 167 16.67 10.57 12.34
CA ASP A 167 17.93 10.78 13.05
C ASP A 167 18.88 9.56 13.02
N GLY A 168 18.43 8.45 12.43
CA GLY A 168 19.12 7.15 12.43
C GLY A 168 18.81 6.27 13.64
N THR A 169 18.00 6.71 14.60
CA THR A 169 17.64 5.92 15.77
C THR A 169 16.80 4.71 15.38
N LYS A 170 17.24 3.51 15.78
CA LYS A 170 16.45 2.27 15.70
C LYS A 170 15.60 2.09 16.95
N LYS A 171 14.35 1.65 16.79
CA LYS A 171 13.44 1.26 17.88
C LYS A 171 12.76 -0.05 17.54
N ILE A 172 12.90 -1.04 18.42
CA ILE A 172 12.29 -2.36 18.27
C ILE A 172 10.76 -2.21 18.26
N ALA A 173 10.09 -2.94 17.36
CA ALA A 173 8.67 -2.86 17.09
C ALA A 173 7.90 -4.12 17.54
N ALA A 174 8.44 -5.30 17.23
CA ALA A 174 7.94 -6.58 17.73
C ALA A 174 8.73 -7.01 18.96
N THR A 175 8.03 -7.27 20.06
CA THR A 175 8.58 -7.84 21.29
C THR A 175 7.59 -8.83 21.89
N LEU A 176 8.12 -9.84 22.58
CA LEU A 176 7.34 -10.77 23.38
C LEU A 176 6.79 -10.08 24.65
N PRO A 177 5.84 -10.70 25.40
CA PRO A 177 5.25 -10.10 26.61
C PRO A 177 6.23 -9.76 27.74
N ASN A 178 7.42 -10.37 27.73
CA ASN A 178 8.55 -10.09 28.62
C ASN A 178 9.42 -8.89 28.18
N GLY A 179 9.19 -8.34 26.98
CA GLY A 179 9.96 -7.26 26.36
C GLY A 179 11.17 -7.67 25.52
N THR A 180 11.44 -8.98 25.34
CA THR A 180 12.55 -9.44 24.48
C THR A 180 12.17 -9.44 23.00
N ILE A 181 13.19 -9.48 22.13
CA ILE A 181 13.01 -9.82 20.72
C ILE A 181 12.43 -11.26 20.63
N PRO A 182 11.51 -11.55 19.70
CA PRO A 182 11.09 -12.92 19.39
C PRO A 182 12.23 -13.74 18.77
N TYR A 183 12.62 -14.82 19.45
CA TYR A 183 13.46 -15.90 18.94
C TYR A 183 13.16 -17.20 19.70
N ILE A 184 13.49 -18.37 19.16
CA ILE A 184 12.94 -19.68 19.59
C ILE A 184 13.03 -19.93 21.12
N THR A 185 14.24 -19.91 21.72
CA THR A 185 14.42 -20.02 23.18
C THR A 185 13.59 -19.01 24.01
N ALA A 186 13.30 -17.82 23.48
CA ALA A 186 12.51 -16.81 24.17
C ALA A 186 10.99 -16.92 23.95
N ILE A 187 10.56 -17.50 22.82
CA ILE A 187 9.15 -17.64 22.45
C ILE A 187 8.54 -18.99 22.87
N ASP A 188 9.35 -20.04 23.04
CA ASP A 188 8.96 -21.38 23.54
C ASP A 188 7.87 -21.36 24.64
N PRO A 189 7.97 -20.55 25.72
CA PRO A 189 6.96 -20.53 26.78
C PRO A 189 5.57 -19.99 26.36
N TYR A 190 5.43 -19.57 25.11
CA TYR A 190 4.20 -19.08 24.48
C TYR A 190 3.75 -19.94 23.27
N LEU A 191 4.57 -20.88 22.79
CA LEU A 191 4.23 -21.72 21.64
C LEU A 191 3.08 -22.70 21.97
N THR A 192 2.35 -23.09 20.94
CA THR A 192 1.23 -24.05 21.00
C THR A 192 1.16 -24.85 19.71
N PRO A 193 1.12 -26.20 19.75
CA PRO A 193 1.19 -27.01 18.54
C PRO A 193 0.08 -26.72 17.52
N ILE A 194 0.47 -26.69 16.25
CA ILE A 194 -0.43 -26.58 15.11
C ILE A 194 -1.12 -27.93 14.92
N ASN A 195 -2.43 -27.98 15.17
CA ASN A 195 -3.23 -29.22 15.17
C ASN A 195 -3.49 -29.81 13.75
N GLY A 196 -2.71 -29.46 12.73
CA GLY A 196 -2.75 -29.99 11.35
C GLY A 196 -3.99 -29.64 10.52
N GLU A 197 -5.12 -29.31 11.16
CA GLU A 197 -6.42 -29.10 10.50
C GLU A 197 -6.47 -27.90 9.54
N ASP A 198 -5.60 -26.90 9.71
CA ASP A 198 -5.49 -25.72 8.83
C ASP A 198 -4.71 -25.99 7.53
N GLY A 199 -4.06 -27.16 7.40
CA GLY A 199 -3.19 -27.47 6.27
C GLY A 199 -1.97 -26.55 6.20
N VAL A 200 -1.34 -26.33 7.36
CA VAL A 200 -0.02 -25.75 7.58
C VAL A 200 0.94 -26.90 7.87
N VAL A 201 2.22 -26.75 7.52
CA VAL A 201 3.23 -27.82 7.64
C VAL A 201 3.98 -27.83 8.98
N LEU A 202 4.40 -26.65 9.45
CA LEU A 202 5.26 -26.45 10.63
C LEU A 202 4.58 -26.95 11.93
N GLU A 203 5.37 -27.45 12.90
CA GLU A 203 4.85 -28.02 14.15
C GLU A 203 4.20 -27.02 15.13
N ASP A 204 4.74 -25.81 15.31
CA ASP A 204 4.36 -24.92 16.44
C ASP A 204 4.00 -23.47 16.04
N MET A 205 3.14 -22.81 16.83
CA MET A 205 2.71 -21.42 16.61
C MET A 205 2.65 -20.56 17.88
N SER A 206 3.03 -19.28 17.76
CA SER A 206 2.84 -18.27 18.80
C SER A 206 1.39 -17.75 18.87
N PRO A 207 0.96 -17.03 19.91
CA PRO A 207 -0.22 -16.16 19.86
C PRO A 207 -0.09 -15.09 18.77
N ILE A 208 -1.21 -14.50 18.36
CA ILE A 208 -1.19 -13.29 17.51
C ILE A 208 -0.87 -12.09 18.40
N TYR A 209 0.31 -11.51 18.20
CA TYR A 209 0.79 -10.33 18.92
C TYR A 209 0.46 -9.04 18.17
N THR A 210 0.69 -7.90 18.83
CA THR A 210 0.57 -6.57 18.23
C THR A 210 1.87 -5.81 18.47
N ALA A 211 2.63 -5.56 17.40
CA ALA A 211 3.76 -4.64 17.43
C ALA A 211 3.23 -3.20 17.54
N SER A 212 3.96 -2.31 18.23
CA SER A 212 3.55 -0.91 18.40
C SER A 212 4.72 0.01 18.69
N VAL A 213 4.89 1.03 17.85
CA VAL A 213 5.97 2.02 17.94
C VAL A 213 5.36 3.42 18.03
N ASP A 214 5.68 4.15 19.10
CA ASP A 214 5.39 5.59 19.17
C ASP A 214 6.20 6.33 18.09
N VAL A 215 5.46 6.98 17.19
CA VAL A 215 5.89 7.81 16.05
C VAL A 215 5.44 9.28 16.19
N SER A 216 4.87 9.66 17.35
CA SER A 216 4.14 10.93 17.54
C SER A 216 4.95 12.20 17.27
N GLN A 217 6.28 12.14 17.40
CA GLN A 217 7.19 13.25 17.11
C GLN A 217 7.59 13.39 15.63
N TYR A 218 7.34 12.39 14.78
CA TYR A 218 7.81 12.32 13.39
C TYR A 218 6.71 12.63 12.34
N GLN A 219 5.63 13.32 12.74
CA GLN A 219 4.46 13.58 11.90
C GLN A 219 4.80 14.35 10.62
N GLY A 220 4.52 13.74 9.46
CA GLY A 220 4.83 14.26 8.13
C GLY A 220 6.20 13.85 7.58
N GLU A 221 7.09 13.32 8.44
CA GLU A 221 8.42 12.82 8.10
C GLU A 221 8.37 11.38 7.59
N GLN A 222 9.51 10.83 7.19
CA GLN A 222 9.62 9.46 6.68
C GLN A 222 10.27 8.55 7.72
N ILE A 223 9.72 7.37 7.91
CA ILE A 223 10.26 6.32 8.78
C ILE A 223 10.38 5.03 7.97
N THR A 224 11.33 4.17 8.33
CA THR A 224 11.53 2.89 7.66
C THR A 224 11.27 1.76 8.66
N LEU A 225 10.18 1.02 8.46
CA LEU A 225 9.95 -0.26 9.12
C LEU A 225 10.80 -1.33 8.43
N VAL A 226 11.50 -2.13 9.22
CA VAL A 226 12.19 -3.35 8.78
C VAL A 226 11.52 -4.52 9.47
N LEU A 227 11.23 -5.56 8.69
CA LEU A 227 10.69 -6.86 9.09
C LEU A 227 11.70 -7.90 8.61
N GLU A 228 12.25 -8.69 9.53
CA GLU A 228 13.41 -9.55 9.30
C GLU A 228 13.21 -10.90 9.98
N VAL A 229 13.46 -11.99 9.25
CA VAL A 229 13.50 -13.37 9.75
C VAL A 229 14.75 -14.05 9.19
N GLY A 230 15.22 -15.11 9.85
CA GLY A 230 16.36 -15.91 9.42
C GLY A 230 16.72 -16.91 10.51
N ASP A 231 17.44 -17.95 10.10
CA ASP A 231 17.81 -19.07 10.97
C ASP A 231 19.03 -18.71 11.81
N ALA A 232 19.26 -19.43 12.91
CA ALA A 232 20.46 -19.22 13.73
C ALA A 232 21.15 -20.53 14.14
N ASP A 233 22.48 -20.55 13.98
CA ASP A 233 23.38 -21.72 14.09
C ASP A 233 23.30 -22.76 12.95
N ASP A 234 22.14 -23.02 12.34
CA ASP A 234 22.03 -23.81 11.09
C ASP A 234 21.22 -23.12 9.96
N ASP A 235 21.07 -23.82 8.82
CA ASP A 235 20.40 -23.40 7.59
C ASP A 235 19.35 -24.44 7.13
N ILE A 236 18.71 -25.14 8.06
CA ILE A 236 17.90 -26.35 7.80
C ILE A 236 16.47 -26.22 8.31
N VAL A 237 16.26 -25.79 9.56
CA VAL A 237 14.91 -25.73 10.18
C VAL A 237 14.18 -24.43 9.84
N ASP A 238 12.91 -24.53 9.44
CA ASP A 238 12.17 -23.36 8.94
C ASP A 238 11.43 -22.59 10.05
N THR A 239 11.63 -21.28 10.06
CA THR A 239 10.87 -20.32 10.85
C THR A 239 10.22 -19.26 9.96
N ALA A 240 8.92 -19.04 10.15
CA ALA A 240 8.17 -18.04 9.42
C ALA A 240 7.31 -17.14 10.32
N VAL A 241 6.91 -16.00 9.78
CA VAL A 241 6.05 -15.01 10.44
C VAL A 241 4.93 -14.56 9.51
N LEU A 242 3.70 -14.66 9.99
CA LEU A 242 2.51 -14.09 9.36
C LEU A 242 2.37 -12.64 9.85
N ILE A 243 2.23 -11.68 8.94
CA ILE A 243 2.22 -10.24 9.20
C ILE A 243 1.02 -9.61 8.50
N ASP A 244 0.31 -8.71 9.19
CA ASP A 244 -0.88 -8.01 8.68
C ASP A 244 -1.19 -6.74 9.52
N ASP A 245 -2.26 -6.02 9.22
CA ASP A 245 -2.86 -4.95 10.04
C ASP A 245 -1.92 -3.75 10.27
N LEU A 246 -1.02 -3.50 9.32
CA LEU A 246 -0.03 -2.41 9.38
C LEU A 246 -0.74 -1.06 9.19
N LYS A 247 -0.76 -0.23 10.24
CA LYS A 247 -1.52 1.03 10.25
C LYS A 247 -1.01 2.04 11.27
N PHE A 248 -1.49 3.27 11.11
CA PHE A 248 -1.28 4.37 12.05
C PHE A 248 -2.55 4.63 12.87
N ASP A 249 -2.41 4.98 14.16
CA ASP A 249 -3.54 5.29 15.06
C ASP A 249 -4.18 6.68 14.82
N VAL A 250 -4.20 7.17 13.57
CA VAL A 250 -4.64 8.53 13.25
C VAL A 250 -6.07 8.77 13.74
N PRO A 251 -6.31 9.74 14.64
CA PRO A 251 -7.66 10.07 15.04
C PRO A 251 -8.43 10.56 13.81
N VAL A 252 -9.53 9.87 13.48
CA VAL A 252 -10.41 10.15 12.33
C VAL A 252 -10.75 11.65 12.23
N THR A 253 -10.96 12.31 13.37
CA THR A 253 -11.22 13.76 13.48
C THR A 253 -10.10 14.66 12.96
N PHE A 254 -8.83 14.21 12.98
CA PHE A 254 -7.68 14.99 12.56
C PHE A 254 -7.63 15.18 11.04
N ILE A 255 -7.87 14.11 10.27
CA ILE A 255 -7.92 14.13 8.80
C ILE A 255 -9.02 15.09 8.34
N TYR A 256 -10.24 14.92 8.88
CA TYR A 256 -11.36 15.82 8.59
C TYR A 256 -11.08 17.28 8.98
N THR A 257 -10.38 17.54 10.09
CA THR A 257 -10.03 18.90 10.52
C THR A 257 -9.13 19.61 9.50
N ARG A 258 -8.11 18.93 8.95
CA ARG A 258 -7.25 19.54 7.92
C ARG A 258 -7.96 19.76 6.59
N MET A 259 -8.80 18.81 6.15
CA MET A 259 -9.61 18.99 4.94
C MET A 259 -10.58 20.16 5.08
N MET A 260 -11.26 20.29 6.22
CA MET A 260 -12.15 21.42 6.52
C MET A 260 -11.42 22.76 6.59
N ALA A 261 -10.20 22.80 7.14
CA ALA A 261 -9.39 24.01 7.16
C ALA A 261 -9.02 24.49 5.75
N ILE A 262 -8.59 23.59 4.86
CA ILE A 262 -8.26 23.91 3.47
C ILE A 262 -9.50 24.39 2.69
N MET A 263 -10.65 23.74 2.87
CA MET A 263 -11.90 24.17 2.22
C MET A 263 -12.38 25.54 2.71
N ARG A 264 -12.24 25.84 4.01
CA ARG A 264 -12.50 27.18 4.55
C ARG A 264 -11.59 28.23 3.93
N ILE A 265 -10.28 27.96 3.81
CA ILE A 265 -9.31 28.88 3.20
C ILE A 265 -9.67 29.17 1.73
N TRP A 266 -9.96 28.16 0.91
CA TRP A 266 -10.38 28.39 -0.48
C TRP A 266 -11.72 29.11 -0.60
N THR A 267 -12.68 28.82 0.29
CA THR A 267 -13.95 29.55 0.34
C THR A 267 -13.73 31.02 0.73
N MET A 268 -12.87 31.31 1.70
CA MET A 268 -12.50 32.69 2.08
C MET A 268 -11.84 33.44 0.93
N TYR A 269 -10.88 32.83 0.21
CA TYR A 269 -10.26 33.48 -0.94
C TYR A 269 -11.24 33.71 -2.09
N PHE A 270 -12.12 32.75 -2.40
CA PHE A 270 -13.20 32.96 -3.38
C PHE A 270 -14.08 34.15 -2.99
N LEU A 271 -14.53 34.21 -1.73
CA LEU A 271 -15.42 35.28 -1.26
C LEU A 271 -14.74 36.65 -1.31
N ASN A 272 -13.42 36.75 -1.07
CA ASN A 272 -12.67 37.99 -1.25
C ASN A 272 -12.64 38.42 -2.73
N PHE A 273 -12.26 37.52 -3.66
CA PHE A 273 -12.21 37.86 -5.09
C PHE A 273 -13.61 38.20 -5.65
N HIS A 274 -14.65 37.50 -5.21
CA HIS A 274 -16.03 37.83 -5.55
C HIS A 274 -16.48 39.19 -4.99
N ASP A 275 -16.10 39.54 -3.75
CA ASP A 275 -16.40 40.85 -3.17
C ASP A 275 -15.58 41.99 -3.85
N GLU A 276 -14.43 41.66 -4.49
CA GLU A 276 -13.63 42.59 -5.32
C GLU A 276 -14.13 42.71 -6.77
N PHE A 277 -14.81 41.70 -7.32
CA PHE A 277 -15.11 41.59 -8.76
C PHE A 277 -15.91 42.77 -9.31
N ASP A 278 -16.98 43.20 -8.63
CA ASP A 278 -17.86 44.29 -9.07
C ASP A 278 -17.10 45.63 -9.25
N GLU A 279 -16.17 45.95 -8.34
CA GLU A 279 -15.37 47.19 -8.43
C GLU A 279 -14.38 47.13 -9.59
N VAL A 280 -13.69 45.99 -9.74
CA VAL A 280 -12.72 45.78 -10.82
C VAL A 280 -13.43 45.77 -12.19
N TYR A 281 -14.60 45.13 -12.30
CA TYR A 281 -15.41 45.10 -13.52
C TYR A 281 -15.95 46.47 -13.91
N ALA A 282 -16.45 47.25 -12.95
CA ALA A 282 -16.90 48.61 -13.19
C ALA A 282 -15.75 49.53 -13.66
N ASN A 283 -14.56 49.38 -13.08
CA ASN A 283 -13.35 50.12 -13.48
C ASN A 283 -12.89 49.72 -14.90
N ALA A 284 -12.83 48.41 -15.20
CA ALA A 284 -12.51 47.91 -16.55
C ALA A 284 -13.48 48.46 -17.61
N THR A 285 -14.77 48.46 -17.30
CA THR A 285 -15.83 49.01 -18.17
C THR A 285 -15.65 50.52 -18.38
N ALA A 286 -15.34 51.27 -17.33
CA ALA A 286 -15.13 52.73 -17.39
C ALA A 286 -13.86 53.14 -18.16
N LEU A 287 -12.82 52.29 -18.15
CA LEU A 287 -11.57 52.49 -18.89
C LEU A 287 -11.64 52.02 -20.35
N GLY A 288 -12.73 51.36 -20.76
CA GLY A 288 -12.90 50.88 -22.13
C GLY A 288 -12.13 49.60 -22.46
N VAL A 289 -11.99 48.69 -21.48
CA VAL A 289 -11.64 47.29 -21.76
C VAL A 289 -12.64 46.71 -22.76
N ASP A 290 -12.16 45.84 -23.66
CA ASP A 290 -12.97 45.34 -24.76
C ASP A 290 -14.13 44.43 -24.29
N ASN A 291 -15.18 44.37 -25.11
CA ASN A 291 -16.40 43.64 -24.77
C ASN A 291 -16.22 42.11 -24.71
N GLU A 292 -15.18 41.54 -25.31
CA GLU A 292 -14.93 40.09 -25.29
C GLU A 292 -14.27 39.69 -23.97
N THR A 293 -13.24 40.43 -23.55
CA THR A 293 -12.63 40.31 -22.21
C THR A 293 -13.64 40.54 -21.09
N LEU A 294 -14.48 41.58 -21.20
CA LEU A 294 -15.55 41.83 -20.23
C LEU A 294 -16.57 40.69 -20.17
N ALA A 295 -17.06 40.21 -21.33
CA ALA A 295 -18.02 39.10 -21.38
C ALA A 295 -17.44 37.80 -20.78
N LEU A 296 -16.18 37.47 -21.09
CA LEU A 296 -15.49 36.28 -20.58
C LEU A 296 -15.28 36.33 -19.07
N ALA A 297 -14.85 37.48 -18.53
CA ALA A 297 -14.69 37.65 -17.08
C ALA A 297 -16.03 37.52 -16.33
N MET A 298 -17.12 38.06 -16.90
CA MET A 298 -18.47 37.93 -16.36
C MET A 298 -18.97 36.47 -16.39
N GLU A 299 -18.72 35.73 -17.49
CA GLU A 299 -19.03 34.30 -17.57
C GLU A 299 -18.23 33.48 -16.54
N MET A 300 -16.95 33.79 -16.34
CA MET A 300 -16.10 33.10 -15.36
C MET A 300 -16.60 33.33 -13.93
N HIS A 301 -16.92 34.56 -13.55
CA HIS A 301 -17.50 34.93 -12.25
C HIS A 301 -18.83 34.22 -11.97
N GLN A 302 -19.75 34.19 -12.95
CA GLN A 302 -21.02 33.48 -12.82
C GLN A 302 -20.82 31.96 -12.66
N ASN A 303 -19.93 31.37 -13.44
CA ASN A 303 -19.59 29.94 -13.35
C ASN A 303 -18.92 29.58 -12.01
N ALA A 304 -18.00 30.41 -11.52
CA ALA A 304 -17.35 30.23 -10.23
C ALA A 304 -18.35 30.32 -9.07
N THR A 305 -19.24 31.31 -9.12
CA THR A 305 -20.35 31.47 -8.18
C THR A 305 -21.25 30.24 -8.12
N GLN A 306 -21.73 29.75 -9.26
CA GLN A 306 -22.54 28.52 -9.29
C GLN A 306 -21.77 27.32 -8.74
N MET A 307 -20.48 27.16 -9.07
CA MET A 307 -19.65 26.10 -8.51
C MET A 307 -19.49 26.19 -6.99
N MET A 308 -19.46 27.39 -6.40
CA MET A 308 -19.39 27.56 -4.94
C MET A 308 -20.74 27.24 -4.26
N LEU A 309 -21.85 27.67 -4.85
CA LEU A 309 -23.22 27.34 -4.41
C LEU A 309 -23.46 25.81 -4.44
N ASP A 310 -23.13 25.17 -5.57
CA ASP A 310 -23.19 23.72 -5.77
C ASP A 310 -22.27 22.96 -4.81
N ALA A 311 -21.15 23.57 -4.39
CA ALA A 311 -20.22 22.96 -3.44
C ALA A 311 -20.80 22.93 -2.02
N TRP A 312 -21.40 24.02 -1.56
CA TRP A 312 -21.89 24.20 -0.18
C TRP A 312 -23.35 23.79 0.02
N HIS A 313 -24.03 23.33 -1.03
CA HIS A 313 -25.44 22.93 -1.01
C HIS A 313 -26.33 24.06 -0.47
N THR A 314 -26.25 25.21 -1.12
CA THR A 314 -27.10 26.39 -0.88
C THR A 314 -27.19 27.24 -2.13
N ASP A 315 -28.26 28.02 -2.22
CA ASP A 315 -28.59 29.05 -3.20
C ASP A 315 -28.10 30.45 -2.80
N ASN A 316 -27.45 30.61 -1.65
CA ASN A 316 -27.12 31.91 -1.06
C ASN A 316 -25.64 31.99 -0.62
N LEU A 317 -24.86 32.92 -1.18
CA LEU A 317 -23.47 33.16 -0.76
C LEU A 317 -23.36 33.66 0.69
N ASN A 318 -24.40 34.31 1.24
CA ASN A 318 -24.38 34.75 2.65
C ASN A 318 -24.52 33.55 3.61
N ASP A 319 -25.23 32.49 3.22
CA ASP A 319 -25.22 31.21 3.93
C ASP A 319 -23.82 30.59 3.92
N ILE A 320 -23.10 30.68 2.78
CA ILE A 320 -21.71 30.22 2.70
C ILE A 320 -20.80 31.04 3.61
N LYS A 321 -20.93 32.38 3.63
CA LYS A 321 -20.23 33.23 4.60
C LYS A 321 -20.52 32.74 6.03
N LEU A 322 -21.79 32.62 6.44
CA LEU A 322 -22.17 32.17 7.79
C LEU A 322 -21.69 30.75 8.15
N ARG A 323 -21.69 29.80 7.21
CA ARG A 323 -21.24 28.40 7.42
C ARG A 323 -19.72 28.28 7.45
N ALA A 324 -18.99 29.03 6.61
CA ALA A 324 -17.53 29.02 6.57
C ALA A 324 -16.93 29.65 7.84
N TRP A 325 -17.46 30.80 8.27
CA TRP A 325 -17.05 31.50 9.50
C TRP A 325 -17.64 30.87 10.79
N GLY A 326 -18.69 30.07 10.69
CA GLY A 326 -19.42 29.49 11.82
C GLY A 326 -18.98 28.09 12.26
N TRP A 327 -19.56 27.61 13.35
CA TRP A 327 -19.37 26.26 13.92
C TRP A 327 -20.33 25.20 13.33
N ILE A 328 -20.99 25.48 12.20
CA ILE A 328 -21.94 24.56 11.57
C ILE A 328 -21.16 23.48 10.77
N PRO A 329 -21.33 22.17 11.05
CA PRO A 329 -20.59 21.10 10.39
C PRO A 329 -21.21 20.71 9.03
N THR A 330 -21.22 21.63 8.07
CA THR A 330 -21.53 21.34 6.66
C THR A 330 -20.26 21.08 5.88
N PHE A 331 -20.15 19.92 5.23
CA PHE A 331 -19.00 19.52 4.42
C PHE A 331 -19.26 19.83 2.93
N PRO A 332 -18.57 20.81 2.32
CA PRO A 332 -18.77 21.12 0.92
C PRO A 332 -17.99 20.18 -0.01
N LYS A 333 -18.38 20.12 -1.29
CA LYS A 333 -17.65 19.36 -2.33
C LYS A 333 -16.28 20.01 -2.61
N MET A 334 -15.23 19.55 -1.92
CA MET A 334 -13.86 20.12 -1.98
C MET A 334 -13.37 20.48 -3.40
N HIS A 335 -13.62 19.62 -4.39
CA HIS A 335 -13.17 19.83 -5.77
C HIS A 335 -13.85 21.04 -6.43
N LEU A 336 -15.13 21.29 -6.14
CA LEU A 336 -15.85 22.48 -6.61
C LEU A 336 -15.40 23.74 -5.86
N VAL A 337 -15.21 23.67 -4.53
CA VAL A 337 -14.68 24.80 -3.74
C VAL A 337 -13.34 25.29 -4.31
N ARG A 338 -12.41 24.36 -4.60
CA ARG A 338 -11.11 24.69 -5.20
C ARG A 338 -11.26 25.28 -6.60
N LYS A 339 -12.14 24.71 -7.44
CA LYS A 339 -12.34 25.14 -8.82
C LYS A 339 -12.99 26.54 -8.89
N ALA A 340 -14.02 26.79 -8.07
CA ALA A 340 -14.65 28.10 -7.93
C ALA A 340 -13.63 29.18 -7.56
N TYR A 341 -12.84 28.95 -6.50
CA TYR A 341 -11.75 29.85 -6.10
C TYR A 341 -10.79 30.19 -7.25
N LEU A 342 -10.34 29.20 -8.01
CA LEU A 342 -9.39 29.41 -9.11
C LEU A 342 -10.02 30.21 -10.27
N VAL A 343 -11.24 29.86 -10.68
CA VAL A 343 -11.94 30.56 -11.77
C VAL A 343 -12.27 32.01 -11.40
N GLU A 344 -12.70 32.27 -10.16
CA GLU A 344 -12.98 33.62 -9.67
C GLU A 344 -11.73 34.51 -9.65
N ARG A 345 -10.63 34.00 -9.08
CA ARG A 345 -9.32 34.67 -9.08
C ARG A 345 -8.89 35.00 -10.52
N ASP A 346 -9.03 34.05 -11.43
CA ASP A 346 -8.57 34.21 -12.81
C ASP A 346 -9.44 35.23 -13.58
N ALA A 347 -10.73 35.35 -13.25
CA ALA A 347 -11.61 36.40 -13.77
C ALA A 347 -11.20 37.80 -13.29
N VAL A 348 -10.94 37.96 -11.98
CA VAL A 348 -10.46 39.23 -11.40
C VAL A 348 -9.09 39.60 -11.96
N HIS A 349 -8.16 38.65 -12.05
CA HIS A 349 -6.82 38.87 -12.60
C HIS A 349 -6.87 39.30 -14.07
N MET A 350 -7.70 38.66 -14.91
CA MET A 350 -7.88 39.03 -16.31
C MET A 350 -8.28 40.51 -16.48
N LEU A 351 -9.26 40.97 -15.70
CA LEU A 351 -9.68 42.37 -15.70
C LEU A 351 -8.58 43.31 -15.19
N GLN A 352 -7.87 42.93 -14.12
CA GLN A 352 -6.75 43.73 -13.60
C GLN A 352 -5.59 43.83 -14.60
N GLU A 353 -5.33 42.81 -15.41
CA GLU A 353 -4.29 42.85 -16.46
C GLU A 353 -4.73 43.71 -17.66
N ALA A 354 -6.00 43.64 -18.06
CA ALA A 354 -6.57 44.51 -19.09
C ALA A 354 -6.59 46.01 -18.66
N ILE A 355 -6.88 46.30 -17.39
CA ILE A 355 -6.77 47.66 -16.83
C ILE A 355 -5.32 48.16 -16.90
N LYS A 356 -4.34 47.31 -16.53
CA LYS A 356 -2.91 47.67 -16.53
C LYS A 356 -2.35 47.90 -17.93
N SER A 357 -2.81 47.16 -18.94
CA SER A 357 -2.35 47.35 -20.32
C SER A 357 -2.82 48.70 -20.88
N ILE A 358 -4.08 49.07 -20.65
CA ILE A 358 -4.63 50.39 -21.05
C ILE A 358 -3.94 51.54 -20.30
N GLN A 359 -3.71 51.41 -18.99
CA GLN A 359 -3.04 52.45 -18.18
C GLN A 359 -1.53 52.56 -18.44
N GLY A 360 -0.93 51.58 -19.11
CA GLY A 360 0.50 51.53 -19.45
C GLY A 360 0.82 51.92 -20.91
N SER A 361 -0.15 52.40 -21.68
CA SER A 361 -0.05 52.79 -23.10
C SER A 361 -0.44 54.24 -23.39
#